data_AF-A0A6H1NZU3-F1
#
_entry.id   AF-A0A6H1NZU3-F1
#
_cell.length_a   1.000
_cell.length_b   1.000
_cell.length_c   1.000
_cell.angle_alpha   90.00
_cell.angle_beta   90.00
_cell.angle_gamma   90.00
#
_symmetry.space_group_name_H-M   'P 1'
#
loop_
_entity.id
_entity.type
_entity.pdbx_description
1 polymer ?
#
loop_
_entity_poly.entity_id
_entity_poly.type
_entity_poly.pdbx_seq_one_letter_code
_entity_poly.pdbx_strand_id
1 'polypeptide(L)' 'MKRSYLPVALLLAVLMLNIIFTQYMVHQYFYENYTNTIIAAVINVILFPVSFLIYKKGVNIND' A
#
# COMPACT_ATOMS: atom_id res chain seq x y z
N MET A 1 -10.65 -27.10 -4.70
CA MET A 1 -10.40 -25.76 -4.13
C MET A 1 -9.17 -25.13 -4.79
N LYS A 2 -9.29 -24.54 -6.00
CA LYS A 2 -8.21 -23.73 -6.59
C LYS A 2 -8.52 -22.26 -6.30
N ARG A 3 -8.39 -21.83 -5.05
CA ARG A 3 -8.46 -20.40 -4.73
C ARG A 3 -7.12 -19.78 -5.13
N SER A 4 -7.14 -18.77 -6.00
CA SER A 4 -5.94 -18.02 -6.33
C SER A 4 -5.55 -17.19 -5.10
N TYR A 5 -4.43 -17.53 -4.44
CA TYR A 5 -3.86 -16.75 -3.33
C TYR A 5 -3.13 -15.49 -3.80
N LEU A 6 -2.99 -15.31 -5.11
CA LEU A 6 -2.25 -14.21 -5.72
C LEU A 6 -2.81 -12.81 -5.37
N PRO A 7 -4.13 -12.56 -5.39
CA PRO A 7 -4.68 -11.28 -4.95
C PRO A 7 -4.41 -11.00 -3.47
N VAL A 8 -4.46 -12.03 -2.63
CA VAL A 8 -4.17 -11.91 -1.19
C VAL A 8 -2.70 -11.53 -0.98
N ALA A 9 -1.77 -12.20 -1.68
CA ALA A 9 -0.35 -11.88 -1.63
C ALA A 9 -0.06 -10.43 -2.08
N LEU A 10 -0.74 -9.95 -3.13
CA LEU A 10 -0.62 -8.57 -3.60
C LEU A 10 -1.16 -7.56 -2.57
N LEU A 11 -2.29 -7.85 -1.92
CA LEU A 11 -2.84 -7.00 -0.86
C LEU A 11 -1.89 -6.94 0.35
N LEU A 12 -1.28 -8.06 0.72
CA LEU A 12 -0.26 -8.10 1.78
C LEU A 12 0.99 -7.30 1.42
N ALA A 13 1.42 -7.33 0.16
CA ALA A 13 2.53 -6.51 -0.31
C ALA A 13 2.20 -5.00 -0.23
N VAL A 14 0.96 -4.61 -0.59
CA VAL A 14 0.50 -3.21 -0.45
C VAL A 14 0.44 -2.79 1.02
N LEU A 15 -0.04 -3.66 1.92
CA LEU A 15 -0.02 -3.41 3.36
C LEU A 15 1.41 -3.20 3.88
N MET A 16 2.35 -4.05 3.46
CA MET A 16 3.75 -3.92 3.86
C MET A 16 4.37 -2.59 3.39
N LEU A 17 4.10 -2.20 2.13
CA LEU A 17 4.52 -0.90 1.60
C LEU A 17 3.94 0.27 2.42
N ASN A 18 2.66 0.19 2.81
CA ASN A 18 2.03 1.22 3.63
C ASN A 18 2.71 1.39 5.00
N ILE A 19 3.08 0.28 5.65
CA ILE A 19 3.84 0.29 6.90
C ILE A 19 5.21 0.94 6.70
N ILE A 20 5.95 0.54 5.64
CA ILE A 20 7.28 1.07 5.34
C ILE A 20 7.23 2.58 5.08
N PHE A 21 6.31 3.05 4.23
CA PHE A 21 6.18 4.49 3.95
C PHE A 21 5.73 5.29 5.16
N THR A 22 4.90 4.72 6.02
CA THR A 22 4.51 5.37 7.29
C THR A 22 5.71 5.53 8.22
N GLN A 23 6.52 4.48 8.37
CA GLN A 23 7.75 4.56 9.17
C GLN A 23 8.75 5.55 8.58
N TYR A 24 8.94 5.52 7.27
CA TYR A 24 9.80 6.47 6.57
C TYR A 24 9.30 7.92 6.73
N MET A 25 7.99 8.15 6.60
CA MET A 25 7.38 9.47 6.78
C MET A 25 7.64 10.04 8.18
N VAL A 26 7.44 9.23 9.22
CA VAL A 26 7.70 9.63 10.62
C VAL A 26 9.19 9.94 10.83
N HIS A 27 10.07 9.10 10.28
CA HIS A 27 11.50 9.33 10.34
C HIS A 27 11.91 10.64 9.64
N GLN A 28 11.42 10.90 8.43
CA GLN A 28 11.70 12.15 7.71
C GLN A 28 11.13 13.37 8.43
N TYR A 29 9.95 13.25 9.04
CA TYR A 29 9.35 14.34 9.82
C TYR A 29 10.20 14.68 11.05
N PHE A 30 10.73 13.66 11.74
CA PHE A 30 11.60 13.85 12.91
C PHE A 30 12.90 14.59 12.56
N TYR A 31 13.47 14.34 11.37
CA TYR A 31 14.67 15.04 10.88
C TYR A 31 14.35 16.29 10.05
N GLU A 32 13.14 16.85 10.17
CA GLU A 32 12.71 18.09 9.52
C GLU A 32 12.78 18.08 7.97
N ASN A 33 12.84 16.89 7.36
CA ASN A 33 12.86 16.70 5.91
C ASN A 33 11.43 16.71 5.35
N TYR A 34 10.73 17.85 5.49
CA TYR A 34 9.30 17.96 5.21
C TYR A 34 8.91 17.61 3.77
N THR A 35 9.75 17.93 2.78
CA THR A 35 9.51 17.54 1.38
C THR A 35 9.37 16.02 1.25
N ASN A 36 10.28 15.26 1.87
CA ASN A 36 10.24 13.79 1.82
C ASN A 36 9.05 13.24 2.62
N THR A 37 8.71 13.88 3.75
CA THR A 37 7.51 13.54 4.53
C THR A 37 6.24 13.67 3.69
N ILE A 38 6.08 14.78 2.96
CA ILE A 38 4.90 15.03 2.12
C ILE A 38 4.84 14.02 0.97
N ILE A 39 5.98 13.75 0.31
CA ILE A 39 6.05 12.74 -0.76
C ILE A 39 5.63 11.37 -0.22
N ALA A 40 6.16 10.96 0.93
CA ALA A 40 5.81 9.68 1.56
C ALA A 40 4.33 9.62 1.97
N ALA A 41 3.77 10.72 2.47
CA ALA A 41 2.35 10.84 2.82
C ALA A 41 1.45 10.67 1.59
N VAL A 42 1.79 11.33 0.48
CA VAL A 42 1.04 11.22 -0.79
C VAL A 42 1.09 9.78 -1.32
N ILE A 43 2.26 9.13 -1.28
CA ILE A 43 2.39 7.72 -1.66
C ILE A 43 1.48 6.84 -0.80
N ASN A 44 1.45 7.08 0.51
CA ASN A 44 0.57 6.34 1.43
C ASN A 44 -0.92 6.49 1.09
N VAL A 45 -1.35 7.69 0.73
CA VAL A 45 -2.74 7.95 0.29
C VAL A 45 -3.04 7.22 -1.03
N ILE A 46 -2.09 7.16 -1.96
CA ILE A 46 -2.25 6.46 -3.26
C ILE A 46 -2.27 4.94 -3.08
N LEU A 47 -1.61 4.38 -2.07
CA LEU A 47 -1.66 2.93 -1.81
C LEU A 47 -3.07 2.43 -1.49
N PHE A 48 -3.94 3.28 -0.94
CA PHE A 48 -5.33 2.93 -0.64
C PHE A 48 -6.15 2.60 -1.91
N PRO A 49 -6.31 3.49 -2.92
CA PRO A 49 -7.01 3.16 -4.15
C PRO A 49 -6.34 2.01 -4.92
N VAL A 50 -5.01 1.86 -4.84
CA VAL A 50 -4.31 0.70 -5.42
C VAL A 50 -4.79 -0.62 -4.79
N SER A 51 -4.90 -0.68 -3.45
CA SER A 51 -5.42 -1.86 -2.75
C SER A 51 -6.86 -2.17 -3.17
N PHE A 52 -7.69 -1.15 -3.36
CA PHE A 52 -9.08 -1.31 -3.81
C PHE A 52 -9.15 -1.90 -5.23
N LEU A 53 -8.30 -1.44 -6.16
CA LEU A 53 -8.23 -1.99 -7.52
C LEU A 53 -7.77 -3.46 -7.54
N ILE A 54 -6.78 -3.80 -6.72
CA ILE A 54 -6.29 -5.18 -6.58
C ILE A 54 -7.39 -6.08 -6.03
N TYR A 55 -8.10 -5.62 -5.00
CA TYR A 55 -9.24 -6.35 -4.44
C TYR A 55 -10.33 -6.59 -5.48
N LYS A 56 -10.77 -5.53 -6.19
CA LYS A 56 -11.79 -5.63 -7.24
C LYS A 56 -11.41 -6.60 -8.36
N LYS A 57 -10.14 -6.59 -8.79
CA LYS A 57 -9.63 -7.55 -9.80
C LYS A 57 -9.57 -8.97 -9.25
N GLY A 58 -9.18 -9.15 -7.99
CA GLY A 58 -9.11 -10.45 -7.34
C GLY A 58 -10.47 -11.14 -7.13
N VAL A 59 -11.51 -10.35 -6.87
CA VAL A 59 -12.90 -10.84 -6.77
C VAL A 59 -13.41 -11.31 -8.14
N ASN A 60 -13.26 -10.50 -9.20
CA ASN A 60 -13.68 -10.84 -10.56
C ASN A 60 -12.99 -12.08 -11.19
N ILE A 61 -11.87 -12.55 -10.63
CA ILE A 61 -11.18 -13.78 -11.11
C ILE A 61 -11.83 -15.04 -10.53
N ASN A 62 -12.57 -14.93 -9.42
CA ASN A 62 -13.19 -16.05 -8.73
C ASN A 62 -14.72 -16.12 -8.89
N ASP A 63 -15.33 -15.18 -9.62
CA ASP A 63 -16.72 -15.25 -10.13
C ASP A 63 -16.74 -15.96 -11.49
#